data_AF-C1EH68-F1
#
_entry.id   AF-C1EH68-F1
#
_cell.length_a   1.000
_cell.length_b   1.000
_cell.length_c   1.000
_cell.angle_alpha   90.00
_cell.angle_beta   90.00
_cell.angle_gamma   90.00
#
_symmetry.space_group_name_H-M   'P 1'
#
loop_
_entity.id
_entity.type
_entity.pdbx_description
1 polymer ?
#
loop_
_entity_poly.entity_id
_entity_poly.type
_entity_poly.pdbx_seq_one_letter_code
_entity_poly.pdbx_strand_id
1 'polypeptide(L)'
;MGTGARSEGLPGWDALAVFSVTLAHCLALQVLKDARSLPSLGPSTAWRWTPTALLALSVARVHAAPRSTDALVALAMNGIITLACNGSQSNHVLLELAMCAAVLLCAPSVTSGRRRASSTEMDPSRARRAFSRRLTFSTRAALCVLYATTGFAKLNDDWHDPNVSCCVQMLVGALSGMGLDARHVSVVAPERLRAFIPYAATAFELGFPLLCVTSTCRIFGGRGFAWDGGAPTTVRLLTAVGASFHALIAMPPPPMSVYPFSMIMAPMYVAGAVPHETGVAASAFAARWKSGGASFRAGVWAVAILAVAVAIKQHEAHSYFEYPPYFAWELGALWVVCAFGALAYAALRGTRGTSTSSSEGNGGEEFEKGDEGLSRRARAKALAPAAFIFLVSASTYVGVRTYPSFAMFSNLRVEGGASNHWVFRNHHPMNLDAFDPIAAGRDETYRHGVLVTETNLPSLRTAQVNLAPLLPSATIDALNAAGCRREFHVTPPKWPYPPTEPVFVPYAIPPVEVRRRVASALKDGTGMADFFVEYRWVRGGTEEDGPVRRLVVKGGKVVVGAESGLAVGLGAFEGWLRRFRTFDVGSSPCRH
;
A
#
# COMPACT_ATOMS: atom_id res chain seq x y z
N MET A 1 -7.17 -34.93 -50.29
CA MET A 1 -6.14 -34.19 -49.51
C MET A 1 -6.79 -32.95 -48.91
N GLY A 2 -7.35 -33.09 -47.70
CA GLY A 2 -7.92 -31.96 -46.97
C GLY A 2 -6.82 -31.32 -46.13
N THR A 3 -6.41 -30.10 -46.49
CA THR A 3 -5.50 -29.28 -45.70
C THR A 3 -6.23 -28.81 -44.44
N GLY A 4 -6.13 -29.62 -43.39
CA GLY A 4 -6.49 -29.23 -42.04
C GLY A 4 -5.54 -28.14 -41.55
N ALA A 5 -5.75 -26.91 -42.00
CA ALA A 5 -5.19 -25.73 -41.37
C ALA A 5 -5.75 -25.68 -39.95
N ARG A 6 -5.00 -26.23 -38.98
CA ARG A 6 -5.19 -25.93 -37.58
C ARG A 6 -5.12 -24.41 -37.51
N SER A 7 -6.26 -23.76 -37.28
CA SER A 7 -6.26 -22.36 -36.92
C SER A 7 -5.37 -22.26 -35.68
N GLU A 8 -4.16 -21.73 -35.82
CA GLU A 8 -3.35 -21.30 -34.70
C GLU A 8 -4.13 -20.15 -34.05
N GLY A 9 -5.10 -20.53 -33.22
CA GLY A 9 -5.96 -19.60 -32.51
C GLY A 9 -5.04 -18.69 -31.72
N LEU A 10 -5.05 -17.40 -32.06
CA LEU A 10 -4.31 -16.37 -31.35
C LEU A 10 -4.39 -16.66 -29.84
N PRO A 11 -3.25 -16.85 -29.15
CA PRO A 11 -3.28 -17.38 -27.80
C PRO A 11 -4.10 -16.45 -26.90
N GLY A 12 -5.11 -17.02 -26.22
CA GLY A 12 -6.08 -16.30 -25.38
C GLY A 12 -5.48 -15.68 -24.13
N TRP A 13 -6.05 -14.58 -23.61
CA TRP A 13 -5.58 -13.85 -22.42
C TRP A 13 -5.21 -14.78 -21.25
N ASP A 14 -4.03 -14.59 -20.67
CA ASP A 14 -3.57 -15.34 -19.50
C ASP A 14 -3.48 -14.45 -18.25
N ALA A 15 -3.29 -15.07 -17.09
CA ALA A 15 -3.18 -14.39 -15.80
C ALA A 15 -2.12 -13.29 -15.79
N LEU A 16 -0.98 -13.56 -16.46
CA LEU A 16 0.14 -12.63 -16.51
C LEU A 16 -0.20 -11.41 -17.38
N ALA A 17 -1.03 -11.55 -18.43
CA ALA A 17 -1.54 -10.43 -19.21
C ALA A 17 -2.49 -9.55 -18.38
N VAL A 18 -3.39 -10.17 -17.59
CA VAL A 18 -4.26 -9.44 -16.65
C VAL A 18 -3.42 -8.69 -15.62
N PHE A 19 -2.43 -9.38 -15.02
CA PHE A 19 -1.48 -8.78 -14.08
C PHE A 19 -0.78 -7.56 -14.68
N SER A 20 -0.21 -7.69 -15.88
CA SER A 20 0.48 -6.58 -16.58
C SER A 20 -0.40 -5.35 -16.70
N VAL A 21 -1.64 -5.52 -17.16
CA VAL A 21 -2.60 -4.42 -17.34
C VAL A 21 -2.97 -3.79 -16.00
N THR A 22 -3.28 -4.60 -14.99
CA THR A 22 -3.62 -4.07 -13.66
C THR A 22 -2.46 -3.32 -13.00
N LEU A 23 -1.22 -3.81 -13.14
CA LEU A 23 -0.02 -3.12 -12.67
C LEU A 23 0.23 -1.81 -13.45
N ALA A 24 0.01 -1.82 -14.77
CA ALA A 24 0.13 -0.62 -15.60
C ALA A 24 -0.85 0.48 -15.16
N HIS A 25 -2.10 0.12 -14.84
CA HIS A 25 -3.08 1.06 -14.30
C HIS A 25 -2.65 1.66 -12.95
N CYS A 26 -2.04 0.87 -12.06
CA CYS A 26 -1.51 1.37 -10.79
C CYS A 26 -0.41 2.42 -11.04
N LEU A 27 0.57 2.07 -11.87
CA LEU A 27 1.69 2.96 -12.18
C LEU A 27 1.27 4.18 -13.02
N ALA A 28 0.15 4.12 -13.74
CA ALA A 28 -0.43 5.27 -14.42
C ALA A 28 -0.87 6.37 -13.43
N LEU A 29 -1.25 6.03 -12.18
CA LEU A 29 -1.51 7.04 -11.15
C LEU A 29 -0.28 7.89 -10.86
N GLN A 30 0.90 7.28 -10.84
CA GLN A 30 2.15 8.00 -10.64
C GLN A 30 2.45 8.93 -11.83
N VAL A 31 2.14 8.51 -13.07
CA VAL A 31 2.22 9.39 -14.25
C VAL A 31 1.27 10.57 -14.14
N LEU A 32 0.01 10.35 -13.75
CA LEU A 32 -0.99 11.41 -13.57
C LEU A 32 -0.57 12.41 -12.48
N LYS A 33 -0.08 11.91 -11.34
CA LYS A 33 0.45 12.74 -10.25
C LYS A 33 1.60 13.62 -10.72
N ASP A 34 2.56 13.03 -11.44
CA ASP A 34 3.74 13.73 -11.94
C ASP A 34 3.36 14.78 -12.99
N ALA A 35 2.43 14.44 -13.90
CA ALA A 35 1.95 15.37 -14.91
C ALA A 35 1.36 16.67 -14.32
N ARG A 36 0.74 16.58 -13.14
CA ARG A 36 0.15 17.74 -12.44
C ARG A 36 1.14 18.45 -11.50
N SER A 37 2.04 17.70 -10.86
CA SER A 37 2.93 18.26 -9.83
C SER A 37 4.26 18.77 -10.39
N LEU A 38 4.85 18.12 -11.39
CA LEU A 38 6.14 18.52 -11.95
C LEU A 38 6.16 19.91 -12.62
N PRO A 39 5.11 20.38 -13.32
CA PRO A 39 5.11 21.72 -13.92
C PRO A 39 5.42 22.84 -12.91
N SER A 40 5.04 22.67 -11.65
CA SER A 40 5.28 23.66 -10.59
C SER A 40 6.71 23.68 -10.02
N LEU A 41 7.58 22.73 -10.37
CA LEU A 41 8.87 22.52 -9.70
C LEU A 41 10.06 23.30 -10.33
N GLY A 42 9.79 24.20 -11.28
CA GLY A 42 10.80 25.06 -11.89
C GLY A 42 11.85 24.33 -12.77
N PRO A 43 12.75 25.06 -13.46
CA PRO A 43 13.66 24.47 -14.44
C PRO A 43 14.68 23.47 -13.88
N SER A 44 15.10 23.63 -12.62
CA SER A 44 16.12 22.78 -11.97
C SER A 44 15.66 21.34 -11.74
N THR A 45 14.36 21.08 -11.87
CA THR A 45 13.76 19.74 -11.70
C THR A 45 13.26 19.14 -13.02
N ALA A 46 13.52 19.79 -14.16
CA ALA A 46 13.05 19.34 -15.48
C ALA A 46 13.47 17.90 -15.82
N TRP A 47 14.63 17.44 -15.32
CA TRP A 47 15.11 16.07 -15.49
C TRP A 47 14.13 15.00 -14.97
N ARG A 48 13.24 15.36 -14.03
CA ARG A 48 12.22 14.46 -13.45
C ARG A 48 11.14 14.05 -14.45
N TRP A 49 11.01 14.75 -15.59
CA TRP A 49 10.09 14.37 -16.66
C TRP A 49 10.52 13.12 -17.42
N THR A 50 11.83 12.91 -17.58
CA THR A 50 12.37 11.75 -18.32
C THR A 50 11.87 10.41 -17.77
N PRO A 51 11.99 10.10 -16.47
CA PRO A 51 11.47 8.83 -15.94
C PRO A 51 9.94 8.72 -16.09
N THR A 52 9.20 9.80 -15.85
CA THR A 52 7.73 9.83 -16.03
C THR A 52 7.31 9.54 -17.48
N ALA A 53 7.99 10.12 -18.47
CA ALA A 53 7.71 9.89 -19.88
C ALA A 53 8.00 8.43 -20.28
N LEU A 54 9.12 7.87 -19.81
CA LEU A 54 9.45 6.45 -20.03
C LEU A 54 8.43 5.50 -19.39
N LEU A 55 7.93 5.85 -18.20
CA LEU A 55 6.86 5.10 -17.54
C LEU A 55 5.56 5.17 -18.36
N ALA A 56 5.16 6.36 -18.81
CA ALA A 56 3.97 6.55 -19.64
C ALA A 56 4.03 5.73 -20.94
N LEU A 57 5.18 5.73 -21.63
CA LEU A 57 5.42 4.88 -22.81
C LEU A 57 5.32 3.39 -22.49
N SER A 58 5.80 2.97 -21.31
CA SER A 58 5.72 1.56 -20.88
C SER A 58 4.30 1.15 -20.54
N VAL A 59 3.51 2.03 -19.93
CA VAL A 59 2.07 1.83 -19.71
C VAL A 59 1.36 1.64 -21.05
N ALA A 60 1.57 2.54 -22.01
CA ALA A 60 0.99 2.42 -23.36
C ALA A 60 1.41 1.12 -24.06
N ARG A 61 2.70 0.74 -23.97
CA ARG A 61 3.22 -0.51 -24.53
C ARG A 61 2.56 -1.75 -23.92
N VAL A 62 2.32 -1.77 -22.61
CA VAL A 62 1.62 -2.88 -21.94
C VAL A 62 0.17 -2.97 -22.40
N HIS A 63 -0.51 -1.86 -22.63
CA HIS A 63 -1.87 -1.89 -23.20
C HIS A 63 -1.90 -2.40 -24.63
N ALA A 64 -0.92 -2.03 -25.46
CA ALA A 64 -0.81 -2.51 -26.83
C ALA A 64 -0.40 -3.99 -26.93
N ALA A 65 0.44 -4.46 -25.99
CA ALA A 65 0.98 -5.81 -25.97
C ALA A 65 0.95 -6.43 -24.56
N PRO A 66 -0.23 -6.72 -23.99
CA PRO A 66 -0.36 -7.16 -22.59
C PRO A 66 0.29 -8.52 -22.32
N ARG A 67 0.50 -9.32 -23.38
CA ARG A 67 1.21 -10.60 -23.33
C ARG A 67 2.73 -10.49 -23.45
N SER A 68 3.27 -9.31 -23.76
CA SER A 68 4.71 -9.15 -23.93
C SER A 68 5.40 -9.16 -22.57
N THR A 69 6.26 -10.16 -22.34
CA THR A 69 7.12 -10.21 -21.16
C THR A 69 8.04 -9.00 -21.11
N ASP A 70 8.58 -8.58 -22.26
CA ASP A 70 9.46 -7.41 -22.35
C ASP A 70 8.74 -6.11 -22.00
N ALA A 71 7.46 -5.96 -22.41
CA ALA A 71 6.66 -4.80 -22.02
C ALA A 71 6.45 -4.74 -20.49
N LEU A 72 6.15 -5.88 -19.86
CA LEU A 72 6.00 -5.95 -18.41
C LEU A 72 7.32 -5.67 -17.66
N VAL A 73 8.44 -6.20 -18.15
CA VAL A 73 9.76 -5.94 -17.57
C VAL A 73 10.14 -4.46 -17.71
N ALA A 74 9.93 -3.86 -18.89
CA ALA A 74 10.15 -2.44 -19.12
C ALA A 74 9.28 -1.56 -18.21
N LEU A 75 7.99 -1.92 -18.04
CA LEU A 75 7.08 -1.26 -17.11
C LEU A 75 7.63 -1.30 -15.67
N ALA A 76 8.05 -2.47 -15.19
CA ALA A 76 8.58 -2.61 -13.83
C ALA A 76 9.90 -1.85 -13.62
N MET A 77 10.81 -1.88 -14.59
CA MET A 77 12.07 -1.10 -14.54
C MET A 77 11.79 0.40 -14.46
N ASN A 78 11.00 0.92 -15.41
CA ASN A 78 10.66 2.34 -15.46
C ASN A 78 9.80 2.77 -14.27
N GLY A 79 8.98 1.85 -13.73
CA GLY A 79 8.25 2.04 -12.49
C GLY A 79 9.18 2.26 -11.30
N ILE A 80 10.19 1.41 -11.10
CA ILE A 80 11.18 1.59 -10.02
C ILE A 80 11.91 2.92 -10.14
N ILE A 81 12.40 3.25 -11.35
CA ILE A 81 13.13 4.49 -11.59
C ILE A 81 12.23 5.70 -11.25
N THR A 82 10.99 5.71 -11.76
CA THR A 82 10.05 6.81 -11.52
C THR A 82 9.68 6.93 -10.04
N LEU A 83 9.38 5.82 -9.37
CA LEU A 83 9.03 5.83 -7.95
C LEU A 83 10.23 6.24 -7.07
N ALA A 84 11.45 5.90 -7.45
CA ALA A 84 12.65 6.34 -6.74
C ALA A 84 12.90 7.85 -6.91
N CYS A 85 12.66 8.41 -8.11
CA CYS A 85 12.89 9.83 -8.39
C CYS A 85 11.74 10.74 -7.92
N ASN A 86 10.50 10.30 -8.11
CA ASN A 86 9.29 11.13 -8.01
C ASN A 86 8.23 10.55 -7.05
N GLY A 87 8.39 9.32 -6.56
CA GLY A 87 7.41 8.64 -5.71
C GLY A 87 7.15 9.41 -4.41
N SER A 88 5.87 9.45 -3.99
CA SER A 88 5.53 9.94 -2.66
C SER A 88 6.08 8.98 -1.60
N GLN A 89 6.35 9.48 -0.40
CA GLN A 89 6.78 8.67 0.73
C GLN A 89 5.56 7.97 1.39
N SER A 90 4.73 7.30 0.60
CA SER A 90 3.49 6.65 1.06
C SER A 90 3.60 5.13 1.02
N ASN A 91 2.74 4.45 1.78
CA ASN A 91 2.78 2.99 1.93
C ASN A 91 2.53 2.25 0.61
N HIS A 92 1.61 2.74 -0.23
CA HIS A 92 1.33 2.10 -1.51
C HIS A 92 2.52 2.19 -2.48
N VAL A 93 3.31 3.26 -2.45
CA VAL A 93 4.54 3.39 -3.27
C VAL A 93 5.57 2.33 -2.89
N LEU A 94 5.70 2.01 -1.60
CA LEU A 94 6.57 0.92 -1.15
C LEU A 94 6.08 -0.44 -1.66
N LEU A 95 4.77 -0.65 -1.71
CA LEU A 95 4.17 -1.87 -2.24
C LEU A 95 4.32 -1.97 -3.78
N GLU A 96 4.15 -0.87 -4.49
CA GLU A 96 4.42 -0.77 -5.94
C GLU A 96 5.89 -1.10 -6.25
N LEU A 97 6.83 -0.54 -5.49
CA LEU A 97 8.25 -0.87 -5.58
C LEU A 97 8.51 -2.36 -5.37
N ALA A 98 7.86 -2.97 -4.35
CA ALA A 98 7.97 -4.39 -4.08
C ALA A 98 7.42 -5.24 -5.24
N MET A 99 6.31 -4.83 -5.86
CA MET A 99 5.72 -5.54 -7.00
C MET A 99 6.56 -5.40 -8.29
N CYS A 100 7.09 -4.22 -8.57
CA CYS A 100 8.02 -4.03 -9.68
C CYS A 100 9.29 -4.87 -9.46
N ALA A 101 9.83 -4.90 -8.23
CA ALA A 101 10.96 -5.76 -7.90
C ALA A 101 10.61 -7.26 -8.08
N ALA A 102 9.41 -7.69 -7.69
CA ALA A 102 8.93 -9.06 -7.91
C ALA A 102 8.96 -9.43 -9.39
N VAL A 103 8.48 -8.55 -10.28
CA VAL A 103 8.53 -8.73 -11.74
C VAL A 103 9.97 -8.93 -12.20
N LEU A 104 10.90 -8.05 -11.83
CA LEU A 104 12.29 -8.13 -12.31
C LEU A 104 13.04 -9.35 -11.77
N LEU A 105 12.79 -9.72 -10.51
CA LEU A 105 13.44 -10.87 -9.86
C LEU A 105 12.90 -12.21 -10.37
N CYS A 106 11.65 -12.24 -10.85
CA CYS A 106 10.99 -13.43 -11.39
C CYS A 106 11.08 -13.54 -12.92
N ALA A 107 11.41 -12.45 -13.62
CA ALA A 107 11.55 -12.42 -15.07
C ALA A 107 12.50 -13.52 -15.55
N PRO A 108 12.25 -14.13 -16.72
CA PRO A 108 13.23 -15.02 -17.32
C PRO A 108 14.52 -14.24 -17.57
N SER A 109 15.68 -14.88 -17.41
CA SER A 109 16.96 -14.26 -17.75
C SER A 109 17.04 -14.07 -19.27
N VAL A 110 16.46 -12.98 -19.79
CA VAL A 110 16.54 -12.63 -21.22
C VAL A 110 17.92 -12.08 -21.56
N THR A 111 18.70 -11.67 -20.56
CA THR A 111 19.99 -11.02 -20.74
C THR A 111 21.15 -11.99 -20.50
N SER A 112 21.64 -12.60 -21.58
CA SER A 112 23.04 -12.52 -21.99
C SER A 112 23.21 -13.33 -23.28
N GLY A 113 23.53 -12.62 -24.36
CA GLY A 113 23.75 -13.14 -25.72
C GLY A 113 24.94 -14.09 -25.88
N ARG A 114 25.09 -15.09 -25.02
CA ARG A 114 25.80 -16.32 -25.36
C ARG A 114 24.74 -17.33 -25.81
N ARG A 115 24.38 -17.22 -27.10
CA ARG A 115 24.02 -18.38 -27.92
C ARG A 115 25.16 -19.40 -27.79
N ARG A 116 25.17 -20.19 -26.71
CA ARG A 116 25.83 -21.49 -26.78
C ARG A 116 24.85 -22.33 -27.57
N ALA A 117 25.22 -22.58 -28.82
CA ALA A 117 24.49 -23.35 -29.80
C ALA A 117 24.31 -24.80 -29.32
N SER A 118 23.46 -25.03 -28.33
CA SER A 118 22.98 -26.34 -27.93
C SER A 118 21.45 -26.36 -28.05
N SER A 119 20.99 -26.56 -29.28
CA SER A 119 19.81 -27.31 -29.77
C SER A 119 18.51 -27.47 -28.95
N THR A 120 18.25 -26.73 -27.89
CA THR A 120 16.91 -26.64 -27.27
C THR A 120 16.56 -25.19 -26.99
N GLU A 121 16.12 -24.48 -28.02
CA GLU A 121 15.39 -23.23 -27.85
C GLU A 121 14.21 -23.50 -26.92
N MET A 122 14.26 -22.94 -25.72
CA MET A 122 13.17 -23.08 -24.75
C MET A 122 11.93 -22.40 -25.35
N ASP A 123 10.88 -23.18 -25.60
CA ASP A 123 9.56 -22.70 -26.05
C ASP A 123 9.18 -21.41 -25.28
N PRO A 124 8.95 -20.28 -25.97
CA PRO A 124 8.55 -19.02 -25.33
C PRO A 124 7.35 -19.17 -24.39
N SER A 125 6.45 -20.10 -24.68
CA SER A 125 5.29 -20.41 -23.85
C SER A 125 5.72 -21.05 -22.52
N ARG A 126 6.72 -21.94 -22.54
CA ARG A 126 7.33 -22.54 -21.34
C ARG A 126 8.02 -21.47 -20.48
N ALA A 127 8.78 -20.56 -21.10
CA ALA A 127 9.44 -19.45 -20.39
C ALA A 127 8.41 -18.53 -19.71
N ARG A 128 7.31 -18.20 -20.40
CA ARG A 128 6.21 -17.39 -19.85
C ARG A 128 5.48 -18.09 -18.70
N ARG A 129 5.20 -19.39 -18.81
CA ARG A 129 4.62 -20.19 -17.71
C ARG A 129 5.53 -20.20 -16.49
N ALA A 130 6.83 -20.43 -16.69
CA ALA A 130 7.81 -20.40 -15.59
C ALA A 130 7.89 -19.03 -14.91
N PHE A 131 7.82 -17.94 -15.68
CA PHE A 131 7.75 -16.59 -15.13
C PHE A 131 6.48 -16.38 -14.30
N SER A 132 5.31 -16.74 -14.84
CA SER A 132 4.03 -16.63 -14.14
C SER A 132 4.03 -17.42 -12.82
N ARG A 133 4.59 -18.63 -12.79
CA ARG A 133 4.72 -19.42 -11.54
C ARG A 133 5.63 -18.78 -10.51
N ARG A 134 6.80 -18.25 -10.91
CA ARG A 134 7.70 -17.52 -10.01
C ARG A 134 7.05 -16.27 -9.44
N LEU A 135 6.36 -15.50 -10.28
CA LEU A 135 5.65 -14.31 -9.87
C LEU A 135 4.51 -14.65 -8.91
N THR A 136 3.72 -15.70 -9.21
CA THR A 136 2.66 -16.21 -8.33
C THR A 136 3.20 -16.53 -6.94
N PHE A 137 4.32 -17.27 -6.87
CA PHE A 137 4.99 -17.58 -5.61
C PHE A 137 5.40 -16.31 -4.86
N SER A 138 6.05 -15.38 -5.56
CA SER A 138 6.54 -14.12 -4.98
C SER A 138 5.41 -13.25 -4.43
N THR A 139 4.38 -13.01 -5.24
CA THR A 139 3.23 -12.19 -4.88
C THR A 139 2.40 -12.81 -3.77
N ARG A 140 2.25 -14.15 -3.74
CA ARG A 140 1.54 -14.82 -2.64
C ARG A 140 2.30 -14.69 -1.32
N ALA A 141 3.62 -14.85 -1.33
CA ALA A 141 4.44 -14.62 -0.14
C ALA A 141 4.33 -13.17 0.33
N ALA A 142 4.36 -12.20 -0.61
CA ALA A 142 4.18 -10.79 -0.30
C ALA A 142 2.79 -10.49 0.30
N LEU A 143 1.71 -11.08 -0.24
CA LEU A 143 0.37 -10.97 0.32
C LEU A 143 0.30 -11.54 1.75
N CYS A 144 0.87 -12.73 1.97
CA CYS A 144 0.85 -13.36 3.28
C CYS A 144 1.59 -12.51 4.32
N VAL A 145 2.78 -11.99 3.97
CA VAL A 145 3.54 -11.12 4.86
C VAL A 145 2.80 -9.81 5.11
N LEU A 146 2.27 -9.17 4.06
CA LEU A 146 1.54 -7.90 4.19
C LEU A 146 0.33 -8.05 5.11
N TYR A 147 -0.50 -9.08 4.91
CA TYR A 147 -1.65 -9.33 5.76
C TYR A 147 -1.25 -9.71 7.19
N ALA A 148 -0.20 -10.53 7.36
CA ALA A 148 0.30 -10.87 8.69
C ALA A 148 0.79 -9.63 9.46
N THR A 149 1.59 -8.76 8.83
CA THR A 149 2.15 -7.59 9.51
C THR A 149 1.12 -6.48 9.74
N THR A 150 0.18 -6.30 8.82
CA THR A 150 -0.93 -5.34 9.01
C THR A 150 -1.94 -5.83 10.03
N GLY A 151 -2.26 -7.13 10.07
CA GLY A 151 -3.10 -7.73 11.09
C GLY A 151 -2.47 -7.68 12.47
N PHE A 152 -1.16 -7.92 12.54
CA PHE A 152 -0.39 -7.74 13.78
C PHE A 152 -0.46 -6.29 14.27
N ALA A 153 -0.26 -5.30 13.38
CA ALA A 153 -0.36 -3.88 13.74
C ALA A 153 -1.75 -3.43 14.20
N LYS A 154 -2.80 -4.23 13.96
CA LYS A 154 -4.17 -3.98 14.43
C LYS A 154 -4.46 -4.58 15.80
N LEU A 155 -3.53 -5.35 16.40
CA LEU A 155 -3.64 -5.85 17.78
C LEU A 155 -3.37 -4.72 18.77
N ASN A 156 -4.23 -3.71 18.74
CA ASN A 156 -4.14 -2.45 19.45
C ASN A 156 -5.51 -2.09 20.07
N ASP A 157 -5.53 -1.55 21.28
CA ASP A 157 -6.73 -1.11 21.98
C ASP A 157 -7.49 -0.02 21.19
N ASP A 158 -6.81 1.01 20.69
CA ASP A 158 -7.47 2.09 19.91
C ASP A 158 -8.02 1.62 18.55
N TRP A 159 -7.43 0.58 17.95
CA TRP A 159 -8.00 -0.02 16.74
C TRP A 159 -9.37 -0.63 17.01
N HIS A 160 -9.60 -1.15 18.22
CA HIS A 160 -10.83 -1.84 18.61
C HIS A 160 -11.83 -0.95 19.36
N ASP A 161 -11.47 0.28 19.71
CA ASP A 161 -12.43 1.29 20.19
C ASP A 161 -13.17 1.90 18.99
N PRO A 162 -14.50 1.66 18.82
CA PRO A 162 -15.25 2.15 17.67
C PRO A 162 -15.30 3.68 17.57
N ASN A 163 -15.00 4.42 18.64
CA ASN A 163 -15.02 5.88 18.63
C ASN A 163 -13.77 6.48 17.98
N VAL A 164 -12.62 5.79 18.07
CA VAL A 164 -11.33 6.27 17.51
C VAL A 164 -10.77 5.35 16.41
N SER A 165 -11.38 4.18 16.22
CA SER A 165 -10.95 3.19 15.23
C SER A 165 -11.00 3.74 13.81
N CYS A 166 -9.84 3.71 13.15
CA CYS A 166 -9.76 4.07 11.75
C CYS A 166 -10.63 3.17 10.85
N CYS A 167 -10.83 1.91 11.22
CA CYS A 167 -11.72 1.00 10.50
C CYS A 167 -13.16 1.53 10.45
N VAL A 168 -13.65 2.01 11.60
CA VAL A 168 -15.01 2.54 11.73
C VAL A 168 -15.13 3.89 11.03
N GLN A 169 -14.14 4.77 11.17
CA GLN A 169 -14.11 6.03 10.41
C GLN A 169 -14.17 5.77 8.89
N MET A 170 -13.38 4.83 8.38
CA MET A 170 -13.38 4.46 6.96
C MET A 170 -14.71 3.83 6.53
N LEU A 171 -15.34 2.99 7.35
CA LEU A 171 -16.67 2.45 7.04
C LEU A 171 -17.72 3.56 6.92
N VAL A 172 -17.76 4.48 7.88
CA VAL A 172 -18.70 5.61 7.88
C VAL A 172 -18.42 6.55 6.70
N GLY A 173 -17.14 6.85 6.45
CA GLY A 173 -16.71 7.65 5.31
C GLY A 173 -17.08 7.00 3.96
N ALA A 174 -16.94 5.68 3.83
CA ALA A 174 -17.33 4.93 2.64
C ALA A 174 -18.83 5.01 2.39
N LEU A 175 -19.65 4.80 3.42
CA LEU A 175 -21.11 4.89 3.30
C LEU A 175 -21.57 6.30 2.91
N SER A 176 -20.95 7.34 3.49
CA SER A 176 -21.16 8.73 3.09
C SER A 176 -20.74 8.97 1.63
N GLY A 177 -19.57 8.47 1.22
CA GLY A 177 -19.06 8.56 -0.15
C GLY A 177 -19.93 7.84 -1.19
N MET A 178 -20.73 6.86 -0.77
CA MET A 178 -21.76 6.22 -1.57
C MET A 178 -23.07 7.03 -1.68
N GLY A 179 -23.13 8.21 -1.06
CA GLY A 179 -24.27 9.13 -1.11
C GLY A 179 -25.30 8.91 0.01
N LEU A 180 -24.99 8.13 1.04
CA LEU A 180 -25.88 7.97 2.20
C LEU A 180 -25.72 9.16 3.15
N ASP A 181 -26.84 9.77 3.54
CA ASP A 181 -26.83 10.81 4.57
C ASP A 181 -26.57 10.21 5.98
N ALA A 182 -26.31 11.09 6.95
CA ALA A 182 -25.99 10.70 8.32
C ALA A 182 -27.05 9.80 8.99
N ARG A 183 -28.35 10.00 8.68
CA ARG A 183 -29.43 9.17 9.23
C ARG A 183 -29.36 7.77 8.65
N HIS A 184 -29.22 7.64 7.33
CA HIS A 184 -29.11 6.35 6.68
C HIS A 184 -27.82 5.61 7.08
N VAL A 185 -26.71 6.32 7.25
CA VAL A 185 -25.46 5.72 7.78
C VAL A 185 -25.69 5.10 9.16
N SER A 186 -26.41 5.77 10.07
CA SER A 186 -26.68 5.24 11.41
C SER A 186 -27.51 3.95 11.39
N VAL A 187 -28.37 3.77 10.38
CA VAL A 187 -29.19 2.56 10.17
C VAL A 187 -28.35 1.42 9.56
N VAL A 188 -27.51 1.73 8.57
CA VAL A 188 -26.69 0.73 7.86
C VAL A 188 -25.47 0.29 8.70
N ALA A 189 -24.91 1.20 9.50
CA ALA A 189 -23.79 0.97 10.41
C ALA A 189 -24.19 1.21 11.88
N PRO A 190 -25.08 0.37 12.45
CA PRO A 190 -25.47 0.50 13.85
C PRO A 190 -24.27 0.26 14.77
N GLU A 191 -24.36 0.73 16.01
CA GLU A 191 -23.29 0.65 17.01
C GLU A 191 -22.68 -0.75 17.15
N ARG A 192 -23.52 -1.80 17.16
CA ARG A 192 -23.06 -3.20 17.22
C ARG A 192 -22.18 -3.58 16.04
N LEU A 193 -22.51 -3.15 14.82
CA LEU A 193 -21.69 -3.41 13.64
C LEU A 193 -20.37 -2.63 13.71
N ARG A 194 -20.41 -1.37 14.16
CA ARG A 194 -19.22 -0.53 14.36
C ARG A 194 -18.28 -1.09 15.41
N ALA A 195 -18.80 -1.66 16.49
CA ALA A 195 -18.00 -2.36 17.50
C ALA A 195 -17.42 -3.68 16.97
N PHE A 196 -18.12 -4.38 16.07
CA PHE A 196 -17.68 -5.67 15.53
C PHE A 196 -16.63 -5.56 14.41
N ILE A 197 -16.75 -4.55 13.53
CA ILE A 197 -15.96 -4.48 12.30
C ILE A 197 -14.44 -4.45 12.52
N PRO A 198 -13.87 -3.80 13.56
CA PRO A 198 -12.41 -3.83 13.76
C PRO A 198 -11.90 -5.23 14.10
N TYR A 199 -12.66 -6.00 14.89
CA TYR A 199 -12.34 -7.40 15.20
C TYR A 199 -12.42 -8.27 13.95
N ALA A 200 -13.44 -8.08 13.12
CA ALA A 200 -13.59 -8.81 11.86
C ALA A 200 -12.41 -8.53 10.90
N ALA A 201 -11.98 -7.26 10.80
CA ALA A 201 -10.81 -6.88 10.02
C ALA A 201 -9.53 -7.53 10.56
N THR A 202 -9.27 -7.44 11.87
CA THR A 202 -8.10 -8.08 12.52
C THR A 202 -8.09 -9.59 12.31
N ALA A 203 -9.24 -10.25 12.52
CA ALA A 203 -9.39 -11.68 12.31
C ALA A 203 -9.17 -12.10 10.86
N PHE A 204 -9.68 -11.32 9.89
CA PHE A 204 -9.43 -11.57 8.48
C PHE A 204 -7.95 -11.45 8.13
N GLU A 205 -7.27 -10.39 8.56
CA GLU A 205 -5.88 -10.15 8.20
C GLU A 205 -4.91 -11.15 8.83
N LEU A 206 -5.16 -11.59 10.07
CA LEU A 206 -4.39 -12.66 10.71
C LEU A 206 -4.75 -14.05 10.17
N GLY A 207 -6.02 -14.27 9.85
CA GLY A 207 -6.52 -15.53 9.31
C GLY A 207 -6.11 -15.77 7.86
N PHE A 208 -6.01 -14.71 7.04
CA PHE A 208 -5.65 -14.78 5.63
C PHE A 208 -4.33 -15.54 5.38
N PRO A 209 -3.18 -15.18 5.97
CA PRO A 209 -1.93 -15.89 5.75
C PRO A 209 -1.99 -17.33 6.25
N LEU A 210 -2.62 -17.59 7.40
CA LEU A 210 -2.76 -18.94 7.95
C LEU A 210 -3.58 -19.84 7.02
N LEU A 211 -4.74 -19.37 6.58
CA LEU A 211 -5.62 -20.10 5.68
C LEU A 211 -5.01 -20.23 4.27
N CYS A 212 -4.31 -19.21 3.79
CA CYS A 212 -3.60 -19.27 2.51
C CYS A 212 -2.47 -20.33 2.57
N VAL A 213 -1.59 -20.25 3.58
CA VAL A 213 -0.48 -21.18 3.78
C VAL A 213 -0.98 -22.60 4.01
N THR A 214 -1.92 -22.82 4.92
CA THR A 214 -2.46 -24.17 5.19
C THR A 214 -3.18 -24.75 3.99
N SER A 215 -3.90 -23.94 3.20
CA SER A 215 -4.48 -24.40 1.95
C SER A 215 -3.37 -24.79 0.97
N THR A 216 -2.30 -24.00 0.84
CA THR A 216 -1.16 -24.32 -0.03
C THR A 216 -0.30 -25.49 0.47
N CYS A 217 -0.27 -25.76 1.77
CA CYS A 217 0.60 -26.75 2.40
C CYS A 217 -0.09 -28.09 2.69
N ARG A 218 -1.42 -28.20 2.59
CA ARG A 218 -2.21 -29.40 2.95
C ARG A 218 -2.04 -30.62 2.05
N ILE A 219 -0.91 -30.76 1.35
CA ILE A 219 -0.48 -32.02 0.75
C ILE A 219 0.91 -32.31 1.31
N PHE A 220 0.96 -33.14 2.36
CA PHE A 220 2.16 -33.84 2.82
C PHE A 220 2.63 -34.84 1.73
N GLY A 221 3.03 -34.30 0.60
CA GLY A 221 3.48 -34.99 -0.62
C GLY A 221 4.37 -34.11 -1.50
N GLY A 222 4.96 -33.04 -0.96
CA GLY A 222 6.12 -32.37 -1.57
C GLY A 222 5.87 -31.34 -2.67
N ARG A 223 4.62 -31.05 -3.06
CA ARG A 223 4.33 -29.98 -4.03
C ARG A 223 4.34 -28.62 -3.32
N GLY A 224 5.26 -27.74 -3.72
CA GLY A 224 5.50 -26.44 -3.07
C GLY A 224 4.35 -25.44 -3.24
N PHE A 225 4.63 -24.17 -2.93
CA PHE A 225 3.69 -23.03 -2.95
C PHE A 225 3.13 -22.66 -4.35
N ALA A 226 3.08 -23.58 -5.32
CA ALA A 226 2.60 -23.35 -6.68
C ALA A 226 1.49 -24.35 -7.02
N TRP A 227 0.37 -23.84 -7.52
CA TRP A 227 -0.74 -24.63 -8.03
C TRP A 227 -0.63 -24.59 -9.54
N ASP A 228 -0.56 -25.73 -10.22
CA ASP A 228 -0.66 -25.79 -11.68
C ASP A 228 -2.13 -25.74 -12.18
N GLY A 229 -3.09 -25.60 -11.26
CA GLY A 229 -4.53 -25.55 -11.53
C GLY A 229 -5.26 -24.44 -10.77
N GLY A 230 -6.59 -24.56 -10.65
CA GLY A 230 -7.44 -23.64 -9.92
C GLY A 230 -7.06 -23.51 -8.44
N ALA A 231 -7.26 -22.32 -7.89
CA ALA A 231 -7.09 -22.04 -6.48
C ALA A 231 -8.13 -22.83 -5.65
N PRO A 232 -7.79 -23.25 -4.42
CA PRO A 232 -8.77 -23.86 -3.51
C PRO A 232 -9.95 -22.96 -3.28
N THR A 233 -11.09 -23.57 -2.96
CA THR A 233 -12.29 -22.87 -2.49
C THR A 233 -11.96 -21.88 -1.38
N THR A 234 -11.12 -22.25 -0.40
CA THR A 234 -10.69 -21.34 0.67
C THR A 234 -10.01 -20.08 0.14
N VAL A 235 -9.03 -20.21 -0.76
CA VAL A 235 -8.31 -19.06 -1.33
C VAL A 235 -9.23 -18.21 -2.21
N ARG A 236 -10.17 -18.83 -2.92
CA ARG A 236 -11.19 -18.14 -3.72
C ARG A 236 -12.15 -17.34 -2.85
N LEU A 237 -12.60 -17.89 -1.72
CA LEU A 237 -13.42 -17.18 -0.73
C LEU A 237 -12.64 -16.03 -0.08
N LEU A 238 -11.39 -16.26 0.34
CA LEU A 238 -10.51 -15.20 0.85
C LEU A 238 -10.32 -14.08 -0.18
N THR A 239 -10.22 -14.43 -1.46
CA THR A 239 -10.13 -13.45 -2.55
C THR A 239 -11.42 -12.65 -2.68
N ALA A 240 -12.59 -13.29 -2.65
CA ALA A 240 -13.87 -12.60 -2.76
C ALA A 240 -14.12 -11.66 -1.56
N VAL A 241 -13.82 -12.10 -0.34
CA VAL A 241 -13.94 -11.28 0.87
C VAL A 241 -12.93 -10.13 0.84
N GLY A 242 -11.66 -10.40 0.54
CA GLY A 242 -10.64 -9.38 0.41
C GLY A 242 -10.94 -8.37 -0.70
N ALA A 243 -11.49 -8.83 -1.83
CA ALA A 243 -11.92 -7.96 -2.92
C ALA A 243 -13.06 -7.02 -2.50
N SER A 244 -14.04 -7.55 -1.77
CA SER A 244 -15.15 -6.75 -1.22
C SER A 244 -14.64 -5.71 -0.23
N PHE A 245 -13.67 -6.08 0.62
CA PHE A 245 -13.01 -5.16 1.53
C PHE A 245 -12.30 -4.02 0.79
N HIS A 246 -11.45 -4.32 -0.20
CA HIS A 246 -10.74 -3.30 -0.99
C HIS A 246 -11.68 -2.41 -1.81
N ALA A 247 -12.78 -2.96 -2.32
CA ALA A 247 -13.83 -2.15 -2.95
C ALA A 247 -14.46 -1.16 -1.95
N LEU A 248 -14.77 -1.61 -0.74
CA LEU A 248 -15.39 -0.77 0.29
C LEU A 248 -14.44 0.32 0.79
N ILE A 249 -13.18 -0.01 1.13
CA ILE A 249 -12.25 0.97 1.73
C ILE A 249 -11.71 1.99 0.72
N ALA A 250 -11.97 1.83 -0.58
CA ALA A 250 -11.67 2.86 -1.58
C ALA A 250 -12.78 3.91 -1.73
N MET A 251 -13.97 3.67 -1.18
CA MET A 251 -15.12 4.57 -1.26
C MET A 251 -15.12 5.78 -0.31
N PRO A 252 -14.34 5.86 0.80
CA PRO A 252 -14.27 7.10 1.56
C PRO A 252 -13.80 8.25 0.66
N PRO A 253 -14.45 9.42 0.70
CA PRO A 253 -14.00 10.56 -0.09
C PRO A 253 -12.65 11.09 0.41
N PRO A 254 -11.90 11.79 -0.43
CA PRO A 254 -10.68 12.47 0.00
C PRO A 254 -10.97 13.49 1.11
N PRO A 255 -10.01 13.72 2.02
CA PRO A 255 -8.68 13.11 2.07
C PRO A 255 -8.58 11.74 2.76
N MET A 256 -9.69 11.13 3.20
CA MET A 256 -9.68 9.81 3.86
C MET A 256 -9.45 8.64 2.90
N SER A 257 -9.62 8.87 1.61
CA SER A 257 -9.49 7.83 0.58
C SER A 257 -8.16 7.07 0.63
N VAL A 258 -8.23 5.73 0.53
CA VAL A 258 -7.08 4.84 0.33
C VAL A 258 -7.13 4.08 -1.00
N TYR A 259 -7.81 4.63 -2.02
CA TYR A 259 -7.92 3.99 -3.34
C TYR A 259 -6.57 3.63 -3.99
N PRO A 260 -5.47 4.40 -3.90
CA PRO A 260 -4.20 4.02 -4.53
C PRO A 260 -3.62 2.74 -3.93
N PHE A 261 -3.78 2.56 -2.61
CA PHE A 261 -3.39 1.33 -1.93
C PHE A 261 -4.27 0.16 -2.38
N SER A 262 -5.59 0.37 -2.49
CA SER A 262 -6.51 -0.65 -2.98
C SER A 262 -6.20 -1.05 -4.43
N MET A 263 -5.82 -0.09 -5.28
CA MET A 263 -5.46 -0.36 -6.68
C MET A 263 -4.30 -1.35 -6.81
N ILE A 264 -3.20 -1.15 -6.06
CA ILE A 264 -2.03 -2.05 -6.09
C ILE A 264 -2.33 -3.44 -5.52
N MET A 265 -3.38 -3.60 -4.71
CA MET A 265 -3.80 -4.92 -4.23
C MET A 265 -4.41 -5.78 -5.35
N ALA A 266 -5.05 -5.18 -6.37
CA ALA A 266 -5.65 -5.93 -7.47
C ALA A 266 -4.65 -6.82 -8.25
N PRO A 267 -3.50 -6.31 -8.77
CA PRO A 267 -2.49 -7.18 -9.39
C PRO A 267 -1.97 -8.25 -8.41
N MET A 268 -1.92 -7.96 -7.11
CA MET A 268 -1.51 -8.96 -6.12
C MET A 268 -2.50 -10.12 -6.03
N TYR A 269 -3.81 -9.85 -6.01
CA TYR A 269 -4.84 -10.90 -6.05
C TYR A 269 -4.83 -11.67 -7.37
N VAL A 270 -4.65 -10.98 -8.49
CA VAL A 270 -4.54 -11.61 -9.82
C VAL A 270 -3.39 -12.61 -9.85
N ALA A 271 -2.17 -12.22 -9.51
CA ALA A 271 -1.02 -13.11 -9.61
C ALA A 271 -0.89 -14.07 -8.42
N GLY A 272 -1.17 -13.61 -7.20
CA GLY A 272 -0.90 -14.36 -5.97
C GLY A 272 -2.03 -15.27 -5.53
N ALA A 273 -3.30 -14.87 -5.69
CA ALA A 273 -4.43 -15.58 -5.10
C ALA A 273 -5.17 -16.46 -6.11
N VAL A 274 -5.58 -15.90 -7.26
CA VAL A 274 -6.46 -16.56 -8.25
C VAL A 274 -5.98 -16.40 -9.71
N PRO A 275 -4.71 -16.72 -10.02
CA PRO A 275 -4.17 -16.52 -11.37
C PRO A 275 -4.91 -17.36 -12.42
N HIS A 276 -5.25 -18.60 -12.12
CA HIS A 276 -5.94 -19.46 -13.07
C HIS A 276 -7.34 -18.93 -13.39
N GLU A 277 -8.14 -18.62 -12.36
CA GLU A 277 -9.51 -18.13 -12.50
C GLU A 277 -9.56 -16.81 -13.27
N THR A 278 -8.63 -15.91 -13.00
CA THR A 278 -8.54 -14.62 -13.70
C THR A 278 -8.14 -14.81 -15.16
N GLY A 279 -7.21 -15.72 -15.47
CA GLY A 279 -6.87 -16.09 -16.85
C GLY A 279 -8.06 -16.66 -17.61
N VAL A 280 -8.80 -17.59 -17.00
CA VAL A 280 -10.01 -18.19 -17.61
C VAL A 280 -11.08 -17.13 -17.84
N ALA A 281 -11.37 -16.30 -16.84
CA ALA A 281 -12.37 -15.23 -16.96
C ALA A 281 -12.00 -14.21 -18.04
N ALA A 282 -10.72 -13.80 -18.10
CA ALA A 282 -10.23 -12.88 -19.11
C ALA A 282 -10.26 -13.48 -20.52
N SER A 283 -9.87 -14.74 -20.68
CA SER A 283 -9.98 -15.45 -21.95
C SER A 283 -11.43 -15.57 -22.42
N ALA A 284 -12.35 -15.92 -21.53
CA ALA A 284 -13.77 -16.00 -21.84
C ALA A 284 -14.34 -14.64 -22.24
N PHE A 285 -13.98 -13.57 -21.52
CA PHE A 285 -14.36 -12.20 -21.86
C PHE A 285 -13.79 -11.78 -23.23
N ALA A 286 -12.52 -12.06 -23.50
CA ALA A 286 -11.89 -11.74 -24.77
C ALA A 286 -12.49 -12.53 -25.94
N ALA A 287 -12.85 -13.80 -25.74
CA ALA A 287 -13.56 -14.59 -26.72
C ALA A 287 -14.93 -13.98 -27.03
N ARG A 288 -15.69 -13.60 -26.00
CA ARG A 288 -16.98 -12.91 -26.15
C ARG A 288 -16.85 -11.52 -26.79
N TRP A 289 -15.75 -10.81 -26.53
CA TRP A 289 -15.45 -9.53 -27.16
C TRP A 289 -15.21 -9.67 -28.67
N LYS A 290 -14.45 -10.71 -29.06
CA LYS A 290 -14.16 -11.03 -30.47
C LYS A 290 -15.41 -11.53 -31.19
N SER A 291 -16.17 -12.43 -30.57
CA SER A 291 -17.39 -13.00 -31.16
C SER A 291 -18.61 -12.08 -31.07
N GLY A 292 -18.59 -11.10 -30.17
CA GLY A 292 -19.64 -10.11 -30.04
C GLY A 292 -19.82 -9.31 -31.32
N GLY A 293 -21.07 -8.98 -31.66
CA GLY A 293 -21.35 -8.05 -32.74
C GLY A 293 -20.76 -6.66 -32.46
N ALA A 294 -20.67 -5.81 -33.49
CA ALA A 294 -20.21 -4.43 -33.35
C ALA A 294 -20.96 -3.67 -32.24
N SER A 295 -22.26 -3.94 -32.08
CA SER A 295 -23.12 -3.34 -31.05
C SER A 295 -22.69 -3.68 -29.62
N PHE A 296 -22.23 -4.91 -29.35
CA PHE A 296 -21.75 -5.28 -28.01
C PHE A 296 -20.48 -4.50 -27.65
N ARG A 297 -19.52 -4.44 -28.58
CA ARG A 297 -18.27 -3.69 -28.38
C ARG A 297 -18.55 -2.20 -28.23
N ALA A 298 -19.39 -1.63 -29.11
CA ALA A 298 -19.79 -0.23 -29.04
C ALA A 298 -20.49 0.09 -27.71
N GLY A 299 -21.36 -0.80 -27.22
CA GLY A 299 -22.02 -0.66 -25.92
C GLY A 299 -21.04 -0.62 -24.75
N VAL A 300 -20.09 -1.55 -24.68
CA VAL A 300 -19.07 -1.55 -23.61
C VAL A 300 -18.19 -0.30 -23.69
N TRP A 301 -17.77 0.10 -24.90
CA TRP A 301 -17.01 1.34 -25.09
C TRP A 301 -17.79 2.57 -24.64
N ALA A 302 -19.06 2.69 -25.04
CA ALA A 302 -19.92 3.80 -24.66
C ALA A 302 -20.10 3.88 -23.14
N VAL A 303 -20.33 2.74 -22.48
CA VAL A 303 -20.45 2.67 -21.01
C VAL A 303 -19.13 3.07 -20.33
N ALA A 304 -17.99 2.58 -20.81
CA ALA A 304 -16.69 2.94 -20.24
C ALA A 304 -16.38 4.44 -20.39
N ILE A 305 -16.62 5.01 -21.58
CA ILE A 305 -16.43 6.44 -21.85
C ILE A 305 -17.37 7.27 -20.98
N LEU A 306 -18.65 6.90 -20.90
CA LEU A 306 -19.63 7.59 -20.07
C LEU A 306 -19.25 7.56 -18.60
N ALA A 307 -18.81 6.41 -18.08
CA ALA A 307 -18.39 6.28 -16.69
C ALA A 307 -17.17 7.15 -16.37
N VAL A 308 -16.17 7.20 -17.27
CA VAL A 308 -15.01 8.09 -17.14
C VAL A 308 -15.42 9.56 -17.21
N ALA A 309 -16.28 9.93 -18.16
CA ALA A 309 -16.75 11.31 -18.30
C ALA A 309 -17.55 11.78 -17.07
N VAL A 310 -18.40 10.91 -16.51
CA VAL A 310 -19.12 11.19 -15.26
C VAL A 310 -18.16 11.35 -14.10
N ALA A 311 -17.15 10.46 -13.97
CA ALA A 311 -16.14 10.57 -12.91
C ALA A 311 -15.35 11.88 -12.98
N ILE A 312 -14.93 12.31 -14.19
CA ILE A 312 -14.24 13.59 -14.40
C ILE A 312 -15.14 14.77 -14.03
N LYS A 313 -16.40 14.76 -14.49
CA LYS A 313 -17.35 15.83 -14.18
C LYS A 313 -17.64 15.93 -12.69
N GLN A 314 -17.74 14.79 -11.99
CA GLN A 314 -17.93 14.75 -10.54
C GLN A 314 -16.70 15.29 -9.81
N HIS A 315 -15.50 14.95 -10.26
CA HIS A 315 -14.25 15.48 -9.70
C HIS A 315 -14.20 17.02 -9.73
N GLU A 316 -14.57 17.61 -10.86
CA GLU A 316 -14.64 19.07 -11.02
C GLU A 316 -15.71 19.69 -10.12
N ALA A 317 -16.85 19.00 -9.92
CA ALA A 317 -17.95 19.49 -9.10
C ALA A 317 -17.65 19.46 -7.60
N HIS A 318 -16.98 18.42 -7.11
CA HIS A 318 -16.78 18.23 -5.67
C HIS A 318 -15.60 19.00 -5.08
N SER A 319 -14.63 19.43 -5.91
CA SER A 319 -13.43 20.15 -5.45
C SER A 319 -12.70 19.44 -4.29
N TYR A 320 -12.62 18.11 -4.33
CA TYR A 320 -12.04 17.32 -3.25
C TYR A 320 -10.56 17.65 -3.01
N PHE A 321 -10.16 17.66 -1.74
CA PHE A 321 -8.76 17.76 -1.36
C PHE A 321 -8.13 16.37 -1.28
N GLU A 322 -7.22 16.07 -2.20
CA GLU A 322 -6.46 14.81 -2.20
C GLU A 322 -5.03 15.00 -1.70
N TYR A 323 -4.61 14.13 -0.77
CA TYR A 323 -3.23 14.05 -0.29
C TYR A 323 -2.74 12.59 -0.22
N PRO A 324 -1.72 12.18 -0.99
CA PRO A 324 -1.05 12.94 -2.05
C PRO A 324 -1.99 13.32 -3.20
N PRO A 325 -1.64 14.35 -3.99
CA PRO A 325 -2.56 14.95 -4.97
C PRO A 325 -2.59 14.15 -6.28
N TYR A 326 -3.26 12.99 -6.28
CA TYR A 326 -3.48 12.20 -7.48
C TYR A 326 -4.60 12.76 -8.35
N PHE A 327 -5.59 13.40 -7.71
CA PHE A 327 -6.74 14.05 -8.33
C PHE A 327 -7.50 13.11 -9.28
N ALA A 328 -7.71 11.90 -8.79
CA ALA A 328 -8.32 10.83 -9.54
C ALA A 328 -9.16 9.94 -8.64
N TRP A 329 -9.67 10.45 -7.52
CA TRP A 329 -10.49 9.66 -6.60
C TRP A 329 -11.71 9.04 -7.28
N GLU A 330 -12.54 9.80 -7.98
CA GLU A 330 -13.75 9.27 -8.61
C GLU A 330 -13.42 8.16 -9.61
N LEU A 331 -12.41 8.40 -10.45
CA LEU A 331 -11.94 7.43 -11.45
C LEU A 331 -11.30 6.20 -10.78
N GLY A 332 -10.53 6.43 -9.72
CA GLY A 332 -9.85 5.41 -8.94
C GLY A 332 -10.82 4.53 -8.17
N ALA A 333 -11.79 5.12 -7.48
CA ALA A 333 -12.86 4.41 -6.77
C ALA A 333 -13.70 3.56 -7.73
N LEU A 334 -14.13 4.14 -8.86
CA LEU A 334 -14.82 3.40 -9.92
C LEU A 334 -13.97 2.22 -10.42
N TRP A 335 -12.70 2.47 -10.72
CA TRP A 335 -11.77 1.42 -11.15
C TRP A 335 -11.65 0.30 -10.11
N VAL A 336 -11.51 0.64 -8.82
CA VAL A 336 -11.38 -0.34 -7.74
C VAL A 336 -12.65 -1.19 -7.65
N VAL A 337 -13.84 -0.57 -7.65
CA VAL A 337 -15.11 -1.30 -7.61
C VAL A 337 -15.22 -2.26 -8.81
N CYS A 338 -14.90 -1.80 -10.02
CA CYS A 338 -14.95 -2.65 -11.21
C CYS A 338 -13.91 -3.78 -11.16
N ALA A 339 -12.66 -3.48 -10.80
CA ALA A 339 -11.56 -4.43 -10.78
C ALA A 339 -11.78 -5.51 -9.72
N PHE A 340 -12.18 -5.13 -8.51
CA PHE A 340 -12.45 -6.07 -7.43
C PHE A 340 -13.77 -6.81 -7.60
N GLY A 341 -14.79 -6.19 -8.19
CA GLY A 341 -16.00 -6.89 -8.63
C GLY A 341 -15.67 -7.98 -9.65
N ALA A 342 -14.82 -7.68 -10.64
CA ALA A 342 -14.36 -8.67 -11.62
C ALA A 342 -13.50 -9.78 -10.98
N LEU A 343 -12.63 -9.44 -10.01
CA LEU A 343 -11.84 -10.41 -9.26
C LEU A 343 -12.70 -11.33 -8.42
N ALA A 344 -13.67 -10.80 -7.68
CA ALA A 344 -14.62 -11.59 -6.88
C ALA A 344 -15.44 -12.51 -7.79
N TYR A 345 -15.91 -12.00 -8.93
CA TYR A 345 -16.61 -12.80 -9.93
C TYR A 345 -15.74 -13.93 -10.49
N ALA A 346 -14.50 -13.65 -10.91
CA ALA A 346 -13.57 -14.66 -11.40
C ALA A 346 -13.31 -15.71 -10.32
N ALA A 347 -13.02 -15.26 -9.09
CA ALA A 347 -12.81 -16.10 -7.94
C ALA A 347 -14.02 -16.99 -7.65
N LEU A 348 -15.27 -16.53 -7.75
CA LEU A 348 -16.44 -17.35 -7.44
C LEU A 348 -16.93 -18.23 -8.60
N ARG A 349 -16.74 -17.81 -9.86
CA ARG A 349 -17.21 -18.54 -11.04
C ARG A 349 -16.32 -19.72 -11.46
N GLY A 350 -15.03 -19.68 -11.14
CA GLY A 350 -13.99 -20.63 -11.58
C GLY A 350 -14.17 -22.15 -11.31
N THR A 351 -15.35 -22.65 -10.89
CA THR A 351 -15.54 -24.07 -10.50
C THR A 351 -16.75 -24.80 -11.10
N ARG A 352 -17.30 -24.39 -12.24
CA ARG A 352 -18.47 -25.09 -12.80
C ARG A 352 -18.28 -25.93 -14.06
N GLY A 353 -17.07 -26.23 -14.55
CA GLY A 353 -17.01 -26.84 -15.89
C GLY A 353 -15.80 -27.65 -16.38
N THR A 354 -14.81 -28.01 -15.56
CA THR A 354 -13.70 -28.87 -16.06
C THR A 354 -13.38 -30.01 -15.11
N SER A 355 -14.41 -30.71 -14.65
CA SER A 355 -14.31 -32.14 -14.34
C SER A 355 -14.58 -32.94 -15.62
N THR A 356 -13.85 -32.66 -16.70
CA THR A 356 -13.77 -33.62 -17.81
C THR A 356 -12.86 -34.75 -17.34
N SER A 357 -13.50 -35.81 -16.86
CA SER A 357 -13.05 -37.20 -16.93
C SER A 357 -11.57 -37.38 -17.28
N SER A 358 -10.75 -37.59 -16.25
CA SER A 358 -9.44 -38.21 -16.35
C SER A 358 -9.59 -39.72 -16.64
N SER A 359 -10.24 -40.04 -17.76
CA SER A 359 -10.23 -41.35 -18.38
C SER A 359 -9.64 -41.16 -19.76
N GLU A 360 -8.65 -42.01 -20.08
CA GLU A 360 -7.94 -42.15 -21.36
C GLU A 360 -6.65 -41.32 -21.54
N GLY A 361 -5.52 -42.03 -21.41
CA GLY A 361 -4.22 -41.59 -21.93
C GLY A 361 -3.04 -41.95 -21.01
N ASN A 362 -2.60 -43.20 -21.07
CA ASN A 362 -1.46 -43.76 -20.34
C ASN A 362 -0.09 -43.21 -20.83
N GLY A 363 0.05 -41.88 -20.92
CA GLY A 363 1.27 -41.16 -21.31
C GLY A 363 1.74 -40.13 -20.26
N GLY A 364 1.25 -40.24 -19.03
CA GLY A 364 1.46 -39.25 -17.96
C GLY A 364 2.83 -39.29 -17.26
N GLU A 365 3.65 -40.31 -17.49
CA GLU A 365 4.93 -40.48 -16.75
C GLU A 365 6.08 -39.59 -17.25
N GLU A 366 6.03 -39.05 -18.47
CA GLU A 366 7.10 -38.17 -18.98
C GLU A 366 6.91 -36.68 -18.63
N PHE A 367 5.69 -36.23 -18.36
CA PHE A 367 5.45 -34.82 -18.00
C PHE A 367 5.72 -34.54 -16.51
N GLU A 368 5.66 -35.56 -15.64
CA GLU A 368 5.92 -35.42 -14.21
C GLU A 368 7.40 -35.29 -13.84
N LYS A 369 8.34 -35.71 -14.70
CA LYS A 369 9.79 -35.59 -14.41
C LYS A 369 10.41 -34.23 -14.75
N GLY A 370 9.66 -33.34 -15.42
CA GLY A 370 10.17 -32.04 -15.88
C GLY A 370 9.90 -30.85 -14.95
N ASP A 371 9.14 -31.04 -13.87
CA ASP A 371 8.78 -29.98 -12.93
C ASP A 371 9.73 -30.00 -11.72
N GLU A 372 11.03 -29.82 -11.99
CA GLU A 372 11.99 -29.50 -10.94
C GLU A 372 11.51 -28.24 -10.23
N GLY A 373 11.05 -28.40 -8.98
CA GLY A 373 10.61 -27.30 -8.15
C GLY A 373 11.65 -26.17 -8.13
N LEU A 374 11.19 -24.93 -8.01
CA LEU A 374 12.05 -23.73 -8.08
C LEU A 374 13.40 -23.94 -7.39
N SER A 375 14.51 -23.68 -8.10
CA SER A 375 15.84 -23.77 -7.50
C SER A 375 15.93 -22.90 -6.24
N ARG A 376 16.77 -23.28 -5.26
CA ARG A 376 16.94 -22.52 -4.00
C ARG A 376 17.20 -21.03 -4.26
N ARG A 377 18.03 -20.71 -5.27
CA ARG A 377 18.31 -19.33 -5.69
C ARG A 377 17.09 -18.62 -6.26
N ALA A 378 16.29 -19.29 -7.09
CA ALA A 378 15.06 -18.72 -7.63
C ALA A 378 14.02 -18.46 -6.52
N ARG A 379 13.89 -19.37 -5.55
CA ARG A 379 13.04 -19.17 -4.36
C ARG A 379 13.49 -17.97 -3.53
N ALA A 380 14.78 -17.88 -3.22
CA ALA A 380 15.33 -16.77 -2.45
C ALA A 380 15.05 -15.42 -3.12
N LYS A 381 15.26 -15.32 -4.45
CA LYS A 381 14.91 -14.12 -5.23
C LYS A 381 13.41 -13.81 -5.16
N ALA A 382 12.55 -14.82 -5.33
CA ALA A 382 11.12 -14.63 -5.31
C ALA A 382 10.58 -14.24 -3.91
N LEU A 383 11.28 -14.59 -2.83
CA LEU A 383 10.93 -14.17 -1.46
C LEU A 383 11.40 -12.74 -1.12
N ALA A 384 12.29 -12.13 -1.91
CA ALA A 384 12.85 -10.82 -1.58
C ALA A 384 11.78 -9.70 -1.42
N PRO A 385 10.72 -9.60 -2.25
CA PRO A 385 9.65 -8.62 -2.03
C PRO A 385 8.91 -8.82 -0.70
N ALA A 386 8.64 -10.07 -0.32
CA ALA A 386 8.02 -10.39 0.96
C ALA A 386 8.93 -10.03 2.13
N ALA A 387 10.23 -10.36 2.03
CA ALA A 387 11.23 -9.96 3.03
C ALA A 387 11.34 -8.44 3.16
N PHE A 388 11.29 -7.70 2.05
CA PHE A 388 11.26 -6.24 2.07
C PHE A 388 10.04 -5.69 2.83
N ILE A 389 8.83 -6.19 2.53
CA ILE A 389 7.61 -5.78 3.23
C ILE A 389 7.72 -6.09 4.74
N PHE A 390 8.23 -7.27 5.09
CA PHE A 390 8.45 -7.66 6.48
C PHE A 390 9.42 -6.70 7.19
N LEU A 391 10.59 -6.44 6.60
CA LEU A 391 11.61 -5.57 7.20
C LEU A 391 11.10 -4.13 7.38
N VAL A 392 10.39 -3.59 6.39
CA VAL A 392 9.77 -2.26 6.50
C VAL A 392 8.71 -2.24 7.61
N SER A 393 7.88 -3.29 7.72
CA SER A 393 6.87 -3.39 8.78
C SER A 393 7.52 -3.50 10.16
N ALA A 394 8.51 -4.40 10.31
CA ALA A 394 9.24 -4.65 11.55
C ALA A 394 10.03 -3.42 12.02
N SER A 395 10.48 -2.56 11.09
CA SER A 395 11.26 -1.35 11.38
C SER A 395 10.60 -0.41 12.41
N THR A 396 9.27 -0.45 12.49
CA THR A 396 8.47 0.33 13.45
C THR A 396 8.61 -0.19 14.88
N TYR A 397 8.52 -1.50 15.06
CA TYR A 397 8.68 -2.17 16.35
C TYR A 397 10.11 -2.16 16.86
N VAL A 398 11.10 -2.12 15.95
CA VAL A 398 12.53 -2.00 16.31
C VAL A 398 13.04 -0.55 16.42
N GLY A 399 12.15 0.44 16.37
CA GLY A 399 12.51 1.86 16.57
C GLY A 399 13.43 2.45 15.52
N VAL A 400 13.43 1.90 14.29
CA VAL A 400 14.22 2.44 13.19
C VAL A 400 13.48 3.60 12.52
N ARG A 401 12.18 3.45 12.28
CA ARG A 401 11.30 4.46 11.68
C ARG A 401 9.83 4.10 11.86
N THR A 402 8.95 5.09 11.90
CA THR A 402 7.49 4.88 11.81
C THR A 402 6.88 5.45 10.52
N TYR A 403 7.70 6.08 9.66
CA TYR A 403 7.25 6.59 8.36
C TYR A 403 8.30 6.56 7.23
N PRO A 404 7.93 6.17 6.00
CA PRO A 404 6.75 5.37 5.67
C PRO A 404 6.84 3.97 6.28
N SER A 405 5.72 3.34 6.59
CA SER A 405 5.71 1.97 7.12
C SER A 405 4.35 1.32 6.93
N PHE A 406 4.30 0.01 6.73
CA PHE A 406 3.02 -0.70 6.61
C PHE A 406 2.26 -0.81 7.95
N ALA A 407 2.90 -0.47 9.08
CA ALA A 407 2.19 -0.28 10.35
C ALA A 407 1.50 1.09 10.32
N MET A 408 0.18 1.09 10.51
CA MET A 408 -0.64 2.30 10.33
C MET A 408 -1.35 2.77 11.61
N PHE A 409 -1.40 1.97 12.68
CA PHE A 409 -2.43 2.18 13.73
C PHE A 409 -2.00 1.89 15.17
N SER A 410 -0.81 2.29 15.62
CA SER A 410 -0.40 2.02 17.01
C SER A 410 0.41 3.14 17.59
N ASN A 411 0.13 3.49 18.86
CA ASN A 411 1.12 4.13 19.72
C ASN A 411 2.17 3.05 19.98
N LEU A 412 3.33 3.16 19.33
CA LEU A 412 4.40 2.19 19.51
C LEU A 412 5.20 2.53 20.76
N ARG A 413 5.88 1.54 21.35
CA ARG A 413 6.80 1.80 22.47
C ARG A 413 7.84 2.89 22.17
N VAL A 414 8.17 3.09 20.90
CA VAL A 414 9.10 4.11 20.40
C VAL A 414 8.47 5.52 20.32
N GLU A 415 7.22 5.66 20.71
CA GLU A 415 6.42 6.89 20.69
C GLU A 415 6.15 7.33 22.14
N GLY A 416 7.18 7.89 22.78
CA GLY A 416 7.06 8.39 24.15
C GLY A 416 7.11 7.30 25.21
N GLY A 417 7.57 6.10 24.85
CA GLY A 417 7.76 5.02 25.80
C GLY A 417 6.47 4.33 26.21
N ALA A 418 5.33 4.54 25.52
CA ALA A 418 4.09 3.79 25.75
C ALA A 418 3.47 3.15 24.53
N SER A 419 2.95 1.94 24.74
CA SER A 419 2.24 1.22 23.70
C SER A 419 0.88 0.72 24.16
N ASN A 420 -0.10 0.98 23.29
CA ASN A 420 -1.45 0.41 23.32
C ASN A 420 -1.52 -0.95 22.57
N HIS A 421 -0.40 -1.43 22.04
CA HIS A 421 -0.31 -2.73 21.36
C HIS A 421 -0.42 -3.89 22.36
N TRP A 422 -1.20 -4.93 22.04
CA TRP A 422 -1.48 -6.05 22.94
C TRP A 422 -0.25 -6.90 23.28
N VAL A 423 0.73 -6.99 22.36
CA VAL A 423 1.96 -7.79 22.55
C VAL A 423 3.10 -6.99 23.15
N PHE A 424 3.24 -5.71 22.79
CA PHE A 424 4.39 -4.88 23.15
C PHE A 424 4.02 -3.84 24.22
N ARG A 425 3.34 -4.30 25.29
CA ARG A 425 2.85 -3.43 26.37
C ARG A 425 3.99 -2.90 27.25
N ASN A 426 3.71 -1.75 27.86
CA ASN A 426 4.59 -1.08 28.83
C ASN A 426 4.67 -1.71 30.21
N HIS A 427 3.71 -2.56 30.56
CA HIS A 427 3.56 -3.03 31.92
C HIS A 427 4.12 -4.45 32.06
N HIS A 428 5.43 -4.57 32.21
CA HIS A 428 5.96 -5.70 32.97
C HIS A 428 7.28 -5.35 33.70
N PRO A 429 7.37 -5.57 35.02
CA PRO A 429 8.62 -5.51 35.79
C PRO A 429 9.52 -6.73 35.54
N MET A 430 9.19 -7.58 34.56
CA MET A 430 10.07 -8.66 34.14
C MET A 430 11.11 -8.10 33.18
N ASN A 431 12.37 -8.34 33.53
CA ASN A 431 13.63 -8.08 32.85
C ASN A 431 13.67 -8.57 31.36
N LEU A 432 12.76 -8.08 30.52
CA LEU A 432 12.80 -8.25 29.07
C LEU A 432 13.74 -7.22 28.41
N ASP A 433 14.56 -6.51 29.19
CA ASP A 433 15.72 -5.79 28.67
C ASP A 433 16.67 -6.74 27.90
N ALA A 434 16.65 -8.05 28.19
CA ALA A 434 17.42 -9.06 27.46
C ALA A 434 16.90 -9.34 26.02
N PHE A 435 15.64 -9.02 25.72
CA PHE A 435 15.04 -9.12 24.39
C PHE A 435 14.77 -7.75 23.76
N ASP A 436 15.42 -6.70 24.28
CA ASP A 436 15.39 -5.36 23.71
C ASP A 436 16.68 -5.09 22.92
N PRO A 437 16.82 -5.60 21.68
CA PRO A 437 17.94 -5.29 20.81
C PRO A 437 17.99 -3.80 20.42
N ILE A 438 16.99 -3.00 20.83
CA ILE A 438 16.95 -1.54 20.68
C ILE A 438 17.61 -0.88 21.90
N ALA A 439 17.33 -1.35 23.13
CA ALA A 439 17.92 -0.83 24.36
C ALA A 439 19.35 -1.31 24.65
N ALA A 440 19.75 -2.48 24.15
CA ALA A 440 21.09 -3.05 24.37
C ALA A 440 22.25 -2.27 23.70
N GLY A 441 21.99 -1.11 23.07
CA GLY A 441 23.05 -0.28 22.51
C GLY A 441 22.63 1.02 21.82
N ARG A 442 21.40 1.52 22.03
CA ARG A 442 20.96 2.80 21.42
C ARG A 442 20.46 3.78 22.48
N ASP A 443 20.82 5.04 22.22
CA ASP A 443 20.41 6.29 22.87
C ASP A 443 19.10 6.17 23.68
N GLU A 444 19.14 6.43 24.99
CA GLU A 444 17.96 6.34 25.88
C GLU A 444 16.77 7.20 25.38
N THR A 445 17.03 8.15 24.48
CA THR A 445 16.05 9.01 23.81
C THR A 445 14.89 8.30 23.10
N TYR A 446 15.00 7.00 22.75
CA TYR A 446 13.87 6.25 22.16
C TYR A 446 12.73 5.97 23.12
N ARG A 447 12.98 6.05 24.44
CA ARG A 447 11.95 5.91 25.48
C ARG A 447 11.27 7.24 25.80
N HIS A 448 11.70 8.32 25.15
CA HIS A 448 11.20 9.68 25.36
C HIS A 448 10.52 10.21 24.10
N GLY A 449 9.51 11.05 24.30
CA GLY A 449 8.87 11.87 23.29
C GLY A 449 9.09 13.34 23.59
N VAL A 450 8.87 14.18 22.59
CA VAL A 450 8.79 15.64 22.74
C VAL A 450 7.35 16.03 22.47
N LEU A 451 6.64 16.51 23.48
CA LEU A 451 5.36 17.20 23.31
C LEU A 451 5.67 18.63 22.90
N VAL A 452 5.46 18.96 21.62
CA VAL A 452 5.61 20.32 21.12
C VAL A 452 4.35 21.09 21.49
N THR A 453 4.48 22.08 22.37
CA THR A 453 3.35 22.88 22.88
C THR A 453 3.13 24.14 22.06
N GLU A 454 4.21 24.73 21.53
CA GLU A 454 4.13 25.87 20.62
C GLU A 454 5.41 26.00 19.78
N THR A 455 5.29 26.49 18.54
CA THR A 455 6.47 26.81 17.71
C THR A 455 6.12 27.74 16.55
N ASN A 456 7.08 28.58 16.16
CA ASN A 456 7.04 29.30 14.88
C ASN A 456 7.93 28.66 13.80
N LEU A 457 8.60 27.53 14.08
CA LEU A 457 9.39 26.79 13.09
C LEU A 457 8.45 26.09 12.10
N PRO A 458 8.41 26.48 10.80
CA PRO A 458 7.37 26.01 9.88
C PRO A 458 7.32 24.49 9.71
N SER A 459 8.49 23.83 9.73
CA SER A 459 8.58 22.38 9.60
C SER A 459 8.01 21.64 10.83
N LEU A 460 8.06 22.21 12.03
CA LEU A 460 7.37 21.63 13.20
C LEU A 460 5.91 22.07 13.26
N ARG A 461 5.58 23.31 12.87
CA ARG A 461 4.18 23.78 12.85
C ARG A 461 3.27 22.91 11.97
N THR A 462 3.84 22.27 10.96
CA THR A 462 3.13 21.40 10.00
C THR A 462 3.52 19.92 10.12
N ALA A 463 4.16 19.51 11.22
CA ALA A 463 4.53 18.10 11.42
C ALA A 463 3.32 17.21 11.74
N GLN A 464 2.26 17.76 12.35
CA GLN A 464 0.96 17.14 12.47
C GLN A 464 -0.05 18.00 11.73
N VAL A 465 -0.79 17.41 10.79
CA VAL A 465 -1.86 18.10 10.07
C VAL A 465 -3.14 17.30 10.25
N ASN A 466 -4.17 17.94 10.80
CA ASN A 466 -5.52 17.40 10.84
C ASN A 466 -6.21 17.65 9.50
N LEU A 467 -6.57 16.60 8.79
CA LEU A 467 -7.22 16.66 7.48
C LEU A 467 -8.75 16.64 7.59
N ALA A 468 -9.32 16.41 8.78
CA ALA A 468 -10.75 16.37 9.00
C ALA A 468 -11.50 17.64 8.53
N PRO A 469 -10.95 18.88 8.70
CA PRO A 469 -11.59 20.09 8.20
C PRO A 469 -11.72 20.14 6.67
N LEU A 470 -10.98 19.32 5.93
CA LEU A 470 -10.99 19.24 4.47
C LEU A 470 -11.94 18.14 3.95
N LEU A 471 -12.64 17.43 4.83
CA LEU A 471 -13.64 16.44 4.45
C LEU A 471 -14.92 17.10 3.93
N PRO A 472 -15.68 16.39 3.07
CA PRO A 472 -17.02 16.84 2.69
C PRO A 472 -17.93 16.96 3.92
N SER A 473 -18.78 17.99 3.96
CA SER A 473 -19.69 18.24 5.08
C SER A 473 -20.57 17.03 5.40
N ALA A 474 -21.11 16.36 4.38
CA ALA A 474 -21.90 15.13 4.56
C ALA A 474 -21.14 14.02 5.29
N THR A 475 -19.83 13.88 5.04
CA THR A 475 -18.97 12.92 5.74
C THR A 475 -18.72 13.33 7.19
N ILE A 476 -18.51 14.62 7.45
CA ILE A 476 -18.39 15.14 8.82
C ILE A 476 -19.68 14.89 9.60
N ASP A 477 -20.84 15.16 9.00
CA ASP A 477 -22.15 14.94 9.62
C ASP A 477 -22.38 13.45 9.91
N ALA A 478 -22.01 12.56 8.99
CA ALA A 478 -22.11 11.12 9.18
C ALA A 478 -21.18 10.62 10.31
N LEU A 479 -19.95 11.11 10.38
CA LEU A 479 -19.02 10.79 11.47
C LEU A 479 -19.55 11.26 12.83
N ASN A 480 -20.07 12.49 12.89
CA ASN A 480 -20.68 13.04 14.11
C ASN A 480 -21.90 12.23 14.55
N ALA A 481 -22.79 11.89 13.62
CA ALA A 481 -23.99 11.09 13.91
C ALA A 481 -23.66 9.66 14.36
N ALA A 482 -22.54 9.10 13.87
CA ALA A 482 -22.03 7.82 14.33
C ALA A 482 -21.30 7.90 15.68
N GLY A 483 -21.05 9.09 16.23
CA GLY A 483 -20.22 9.27 17.44
C GLY A 483 -18.74 8.95 17.21
N CYS A 484 -18.27 8.97 15.96
CA CYS A 484 -16.88 8.74 15.63
C CYS A 484 -16.08 10.04 15.81
N ARG A 485 -14.89 9.95 16.42
CA ARG A 485 -13.92 11.04 16.40
C ARG A 485 -13.54 11.32 14.94
N ARG A 486 -13.70 12.56 14.51
CA ARG A 486 -13.49 12.95 13.10
C ARG A 486 -12.03 13.22 12.74
N GLU A 487 -11.17 13.41 13.73
CA GLU A 487 -9.76 13.74 13.53
C GLU A 487 -9.06 12.69 12.67
N PHE A 488 -8.36 13.18 11.66
CA PHE A 488 -7.64 12.38 10.68
C PHE A 488 -6.27 13.01 10.45
N HIS A 489 -5.25 12.50 11.15
CA HIS A 489 -3.93 13.13 11.18
C HIS A 489 -2.96 12.52 10.18
N VAL A 490 -2.13 13.36 9.58
CA VAL A 490 -0.96 12.94 8.79
C VAL A 490 0.31 13.62 9.29
N THR A 491 1.46 12.98 9.06
CA THR A 491 2.79 13.57 9.27
C THR A 491 3.49 13.81 7.94
N PRO A 492 3.15 14.89 7.22
CA PRO A 492 3.67 15.12 5.89
C PRO A 492 5.17 15.47 5.95
N PRO A 493 5.99 15.01 4.98
CA PRO A 493 7.38 15.47 4.84
C PRO A 493 7.47 16.98 4.58
N LYS A 494 6.47 17.52 3.87
CA LYS A 494 6.28 18.94 3.57
C LYS A 494 4.79 19.20 3.41
N TRP A 495 4.31 20.32 3.95
CA TRP A 495 2.94 20.80 3.80
C TRP A 495 2.94 22.12 3.03
N PRO A 496 2.68 22.12 1.71
CA PRO A 496 2.69 23.32 0.89
C PRO A 496 1.36 24.10 0.94
N TYR A 497 0.38 23.62 1.72
CA TYR A 497 -0.95 24.20 1.81
C TYR A 497 -1.07 25.09 3.06
N PRO A 498 -2.10 25.94 3.13
CA PRO A 498 -2.42 26.65 4.35
C PRO A 498 -2.65 25.71 5.55
N PRO A 499 -2.51 26.19 6.80
CA PRO A 499 -2.93 25.45 7.98
C PRO A 499 -4.40 25.05 7.87
N THR A 500 -4.71 23.80 8.24
CA THR A 500 -6.09 23.30 8.28
C THR A 500 -6.81 23.69 9.57
N GLU A 501 -6.06 24.09 10.60
CA GLU A 501 -6.55 24.51 11.90
C GLU A 501 -6.09 25.95 12.20
N PRO A 502 -6.94 26.79 12.81
CA PRO A 502 -6.63 28.20 13.05
C PRO A 502 -5.59 28.40 14.17
N VAL A 503 -5.48 27.42 15.07
CA VAL A 503 -4.59 27.45 16.24
C VAL A 503 -3.65 26.24 16.19
N PHE A 504 -2.44 26.42 16.70
CA PHE A 504 -1.51 25.32 16.86
C PHE A 504 -2.05 24.32 17.89
N VAL A 505 -2.19 23.06 17.50
CA VAL A 505 -2.60 21.97 18.39
C VAL A 505 -1.34 21.24 18.85
N PRO A 506 -1.08 21.14 20.17
CA PRO A 506 0.06 20.38 20.68
C PRO A 506 0.04 18.93 20.22
N TYR A 507 1.22 18.38 19.96
CA TYR A 507 1.38 16.98 19.57
C TYR A 507 2.71 16.43 20.08
N ALA A 508 2.78 15.11 20.28
CA ALA A 508 4.01 14.44 20.64
C ALA A 508 4.71 13.88 19.41
N ILE A 509 6.04 13.84 19.45
CA ILE A 509 6.87 13.36 18.34
C ILE A 509 8.21 12.82 18.88
N PRO A 510 8.82 11.80 18.26
CA PRO A 510 10.13 11.32 18.71
C PRO A 510 11.21 12.42 18.62
N PRO A 511 12.11 12.54 19.63
CA PRO A 511 13.10 13.62 19.69
C PRO A 511 14.00 13.71 18.45
N VAL A 512 14.32 12.56 17.85
CA VAL A 512 15.11 12.46 16.62
C VAL A 512 14.47 13.20 15.45
N GLU A 513 13.15 13.23 15.34
CA GLU A 513 12.44 13.91 14.26
C GLU A 513 12.40 15.43 14.50
N VAL A 514 12.34 15.88 15.76
CA VAL A 514 12.55 17.30 16.13
C VAL A 514 13.97 17.72 15.76
N ARG A 515 14.98 16.94 16.16
CA ARG A 515 16.40 17.17 15.82
C ARG A 515 16.60 17.29 14.32
N ARG A 516 15.98 16.40 13.54
CA ARG A 516 16.05 16.43 12.06
C ARG A 516 15.52 17.76 11.50
N ARG A 517 14.38 18.22 11.98
CA ARG A 517 13.71 19.44 11.51
C ARG A 517 14.44 20.71 11.95
N VAL A 518 14.90 20.76 13.20
CA VAL A 518 15.72 21.85 13.74
C VAL A 518 17.07 21.93 13.01
N ALA A 519 17.76 20.80 12.84
CA ALA A 519 19.05 20.77 12.16
C ALA A 519 18.96 21.13 10.67
N SER A 520 17.87 20.75 9.99
CA SER A 520 17.62 21.20 8.61
C SER A 520 17.49 22.72 8.56
N ALA A 521 16.70 23.32 9.47
CA ALA A 521 16.51 24.75 9.54
C ALA A 521 17.82 25.52 9.84
N LEU A 522 18.72 24.93 10.64
CA LEU A 522 20.04 25.49 10.93
C LEU A 522 21.00 25.39 9.71
N LYS A 523 20.95 24.30 8.94
CA LYS A 523 21.83 24.06 7.78
C LYS A 523 21.46 24.89 6.56
N ASP A 524 20.18 25.16 6.36
CA ASP A 524 19.71 25.78 5.12
C ASP A 524 20.25 27.21 4.92
N GLY A 525 20.91 27.83 5.92
CA GLY A 525 21.89 28.93 5.78
C GLY A 525 21.39 30.22 5.11
N THR A 526 20.13 30.22 4.68
CA THR A 526 19.50 31.20 3.81
C THR A 526 18.66 32.15 4.66
N GLY A 527 19.29 32.82 5.63
CA GLY A 527 18.70 33.96 6.33
C GLY A 527 17.30 33.76 6.94
N MET A 528 16.90 32.54 7.27
CA MET A 528 15.60 32.27 7.89
C MET A 528 15.55 32.78 9.33
N ALA A 529 14.40 33.38 9.64
CA ALA A 529 14.07 34.10 10.85
C ALA A 529 14.33 33.31 12.14
N ASP A 530 14.66 34.05 13.19
CA ASP A 530 14.65 33.59 14.57
C ASP A 530 13.43 32.70 14.84
N PHE A 531 13.67 31.50 15.39
CA PHE A 531 12.60 30.57 15.71
C PHE A 531 12.69 30.04 17.13
N PHE A 532 11.58 29.52 17.62
CA PHE A 532 11.49 28.89 18.92
C PHE A 532 10.70 27.58 18.84
N VAL A 533 10.99 26.69 19.79
CA VAL A 533 10.22 25.48 20.06
C VAL A 533 9.97 25.43 21.55
N GLU A 534 8.71 25.54 21.95
CA GLU A 534 8.26 25.27 23.31
C GLU A 534 7.80 23.83 23.40
N TYR A 535 8.29 23.12 24.41
CA TYR A 535 8.08 21.69 24.52
C TYR A 535 8.14 21.18 25.95
N ARG A 536 7.64 19.95 26.10
CA ARG A 536 7.76 19.14 27.31
C ARG A 536 8.23 17.75 26.93
N TRP A 537 8.84 17.05 27.87
CA TRP A 537 9.22 15.66 27.66
C TRP A 537 8.01 14.76 27.91
N VAL A 538 7.91 13.69 27.13
CA VAL A 538 6.95 12.61 27.32
C VAL A 538 7.73 11.37 27.69
N ARG A 539 7.33 10.71 28.76
CA ARG A 539 7.96 9.47 29.23
C ARG A 539 6.88 8.49 29.68
N GLY A 540 6.96 7.26 29.22
CA GLY A 540 5.98 6.23 29.57
C GLY A 540 4.55 6.55 29.09
N GLY A 541 4.41 7.34 28.03
CA GLY A 541 3.10 7.77 27.51
C GLY A 541 2.43 8.88 28.29
N THR A 542 3.14 9.49 29.24
CA THR A 542 2.66 10.63 30.03
C THR A 542 3.60 11.81 29.85
N GLU A 543 3.03 13.01 29.83
CA GLU A 543 3.80 14.25 29.93
C GLU A 543 4.56 14.27 31.26
N GLU A 544 5.85 14.61 31.25
CA GLU A 544 6.61 14.78 32.48
C GLU A 544 6.14 16.04 33.22
N ASP A 545 5.89 15.90 34.53
CA ASP A 545 5.59 17.02 35.41
C ASP A 545 6.79 17.99 35.45
N GLY A 546 6.60 19.19 34.92
CA GLY A 546 7.64 20.20 34.88
C GLY A 546 7.22 21.48 34.16
N PRO A 547 8.08 22.53 34.17
CA PRO A 547 7.83 23.73 33.39
C PRO A 547 8.00 23.46 31.90
N VAL A 548 7.28 24.24 31.07
CA VAL A 548 7.51 24.28 29.62
C VAL A 548 8.97 24.67 29.37
N ARG A 549 9.67 23.84 28.59
CA ARG A 549 11.04 24.11 28.15
C ARG A 549 11.01 24.85 26.83
N ARG A 550 12.04 25.64 26.56
CA ARG A 550 12.12 26.45 25.35
C ARG A 550 13.48 26.34 24.68
N LEU A 551 13.47 25.99 23.39
CA LEU A 551 14.62 26.13 22.50
C LEU A 551 14.42 27.41 21.70
N VAL A 552 15.41 28.31 21.69
CA VAL A 552 15.37 29.54 20.89
C VAL A 552 16.61 29.61 20.01
N VAL A 553 16.41 29.83 18.72
CA VAL A 553 17.46 30.04 17.74
C VAL A 553 17.36 31.47 17.23
N LYS A 554 18.46 32.22 17.32
CA LYS A 554 18.60 33.56 16.76
C LYS A 554 19.81 33.67 15.86
N GLY A 555 19.63 34.25 14.67
CA GLY A 555 20.72 34.38 13.69
C GLY A 555 21.44 33.06 13.39
N GLY A 556 20.70 31.95 13.31
CA GLY A 556 21.25 30.61 13.06
C GLY A 556 22.02 29.97 14.23
N LYS A 557 21.99 30.57 15.43
CA LYS A 557 22.62 30.02 16.63
C LYS A 557 21.59 29.75 17.72
N VAL A 558 21.74 28.65 18.43
CA VAL A 558 20.93 28.37 19.63
C VAL A 558 21.34 29.33 20.73
N VAL A 559 20.39 30.13 21.23
CA VAL A 559 20.61 31.11 22.30
C VAL A 559 19.96 30.69 23.62
N VAL A 560 18.95 29.80 23.58
CA VAL A 560 18.30 29.21 24.77
C VAL A 560 18.03 27.73 24.49
N GLY A 561 18.22 26.86 25.47
CA GLY A 561 17.88 25.44 25.38
C GLY A 561 18.93 24.57 24.69
N ALA A 562 20.20 24.97 24.65
CA ALA A 562 21.28 24.22 24.02
C ALA A 562 21.50 22.85 24.68
N GLU A 563 21.28 22.77 25.98
CA GLU A 563 21.35 21.56 26.82
C GLU A 563 20.29 20.52 26.49
N SER A 564 19.25 20.88 25.72
CA SER A 564 18.17 19.96 25.34
C SER A 564 18.60 18.83 24.39
N GLY A 565 19.73 18.99 23.70
CA GLY A 565 20.14 18.07 22.63
C GLY A 565 19.29 18.16 21.34
N LEU A 566 18.21 18.93 21.32
CA LEU A 566 17.30 19.05 20.16
C LEU A 566 17.92 19.77 18.97
N ALA A 567 18.98 20.56 19.20
CA ALA A 567 19.74 21.22 18.13
C ALA A 567 20.90 20.36 17.57
N VAL A 568 21.17 19.19 18.17
CA VAL A 568 22.26 18.32 17.72
C VAL A 568 21.88 17.66 16.41
N GLY A 569 22.61 18.00 15.35
CA GLY A 569 22.41 17.49 14.01
C GLY A 569 22.46 15.96 13.94
N LEU A 570 21.78 15.41 12.93
CA LEU A 570 21.86 14.00 12.56
C LEU A 570 22.86 13.82 11.41
N GLY A 571 23.57 12.69 11.42
CA GLY A 571 24.31 12.25 10.25
C GLY A 571 23.38 12.05 9.05
N ALA A 572 23.89 12.21 7.81
CA ALA A 572 23.06 12.13 6.60
C ALA A 572 22.33 10.78 6.48
N PHE A 573 23.00 9.68 6.81
CA PHE A 573 22.40 8.34 6.80
C PHE A 573 21.30 8.19 7.85
N GLU A 574 21.53 8.69 9.08
CA GLU A 574 20.51 8.66 10.13
C GLU A 574 19.29 9.51 9.76
N GLY A 575 19.49 10.73 9.24
CA GLY A 575 18.38 11.59 8.81
C GLY A 575 17.58 11.03 7.62
N TRP A 576 18.19 10.18 6.80
CA TRP A 576 17.49 9.44 5.74
C TRP A 576 16.70 8.25 6.30
N LEU A 577 17.34 7.44 7.15
CA LEU A 577 16.79 6.19 7.68
C LEU A 577 15.70 6.44 8.74
N ARG A 578 15.93 7.37 9.65
CA ARG A 578 15.13 7.64 10.86
C ARG A 578 14.11 8.72 10.59
N ARG A 579 12.88 8.30 10.31
CA ARG A 579 11.72 9.17 10.08
C ARG A 579 10.54 8.68 10.89
N PHE A 580 9.90 9.60 11.58
CA PHE A 580 8.85 9.26 12.54
C PHE A 580 7.60 10.11 12.34
N ARG A 581 6.46 9.51 12.68
CA ARG A 581 5.15 10.17 12.76
C ARG A 581 5.00 10.87 14.11
N THR A 582 4.05 11.80 14.15
CA THR A 582 3.55 12.36 15.41
C THR A 582 2.59 11.37 16.08
N PHE A 583 2.44 11.48 17.39
CA PHE A 583 1.56 10.67 18.22
C PHE A 583 0.91 11.52 19.32
N ASP A 584 -0.10 10.97 20.00
CA ASP A 584 -0.78 11.64 21.12
C ASP A 584 -0.44 10.99 22.46
N VAL A 585 -0.42 11.81 23.50
CA VAL A 585 -0.31 11.39 24.90
C VAL A 585 -1.71 10.98 25.37
N GLY A 586 -2.14 9.76 25.04
CA GLY A 586 -3.49 9.25 25.36
C GLY A 586 -4.08 8.40 24.24
N SER A 587 -5.33 8.67 23.86
CA SER A 587 -6.01 8.01 22.74
C SER A 587 -5.34 8.36 21.41
N SER A 588 -5.10 7.38 20.55
CA SER A 588 -4.51 7.57 19.22
C SER A 588 -5.60 7.55 18.13
N PRO A 589 -6.15 8.72 17.72
CA PRO A 589 -7.05 8.79 16.56
C PRO A 589 -6.35 8.32 15.28
N CYS A 590 -7.11 8.10 14.21
CA CYS A 590 -6.55 7.60 12.95
C CYS A 590 -5.40 8.48 12.42
N ARG A 591 -4.25 7.84 12.11
CA ARG A 591 -2.99 8.46 11.70
C ARG A 591 -2.41 7.80 10.45
N HIS A 592 -2.06 8.59 9.44
CA HIS A 592 -1.57 8.11 8.13
C HIS A 592 -0.15 8.57 7.77
#